data_AF-A0A5J4N458-F1
#
_entry.id   AF-A0A5J4N458-F1
#
_cell.length_a   1.000
_cell.length_b   1.000
_cell.length_c   1.000
_cell.angle_alpha   90.00
_cell.angle_beta   90.00
_cell.angle_gamma   90.00
#
_symmetry.space_group_name_H-M   'P 1'
#
loop_
_entity.id
_entity.type
_entity.pdbx_description
1 polymer ?
#
loop_
_entity_poly.entity_id
_entity_poly.type
_entity_poly.pdbx_seq_one_letter_code
_entity_poly.pdbx_strand_id
1 'polypeptide(L)'
;KLVPFAVVGSGEEIKINGKNVRVRQYPWGAVHVDNETHCDFVWLRETLLRVNMEDLRERTHTVHYETYRRQRLIEMGFRDDEKMSLQETYEKRRELQRKELQQKEEEMRQLFVQRVKDKEQVLKEAERE
;
A
#
# COMPACT_ATOMS: atom_id res chain seq x y z
N LYS A 1 -5.78 -25.38 19.21
CA LYS A 1 -4.68 -25.76 18.30
C LYS A 1 -3.70 -24.60 18.18
N LEU A 2 -2.41 -24.87 17.97
CA LEU A 2 -1.37 -23.85 17.78
C LEU A 2 -1.26 -23.51 16.29
N VAL A 3 -0.97 -22.25 15.96
CA VAL A 3 -0.71 -21.76 14.60
C VAL A 3 0.69 -22.25 14.16
N PRO A 4 0.92 -22.66 12.89
CA PRO A 4 0.03 -22.58 11.71
C PRO A 4 -1.02 -23.70 11.60
N PHE A 5 -2.17 -23.38 11.03
CA PHE A 5 -3.26 -24.34 10.78
C PHE A 5 -2.96 -25.23 9.56
N ALA A 6 -3.04 -26.55 9.73
CA ALA A 6 -2.96 -27.51 8.63
C ALA A 6 -4.32 -27.64 7.94
N VAL A 7 -4.57 -26.85 6.88
CA VAL A 7 -5.89 -26.77 6.24
C VAL A 7 -5.96 -27.48 4.89
N VAL A 8 -7.13 -28.03 4.59
CA VAL A 8 -7.48 -28.62 3.30
C VAL A 8 -8.71 -27.88 2.77
N GLY A 9 -8.65 -27.38 1.54
CA GLY A 9 -9.79 -26.74 0.86
C GLY A 9 -10.39 -27.65 -0.20
N SER A 10 -11.72 -27.61 -0.37
CA SER A 10 -12.42 -28.24 -1.49
C SER A 10 -13.64 -27.40 -1.90
N GLY A 11 -13.90 -27.34 -3.21
CA GLY A 11 -15.16 -26.84 -3.77
C GLY A 11 -16.17 -27.95 -4.08
N GLU A 12 -15.77 -29.22 -3.95
CA GLU A 12 -16.63 -30.38 -4.19
C GLU A 12 -17.37 -30.78 -2.90
N GLU A 13 -18.66 -31.10 -3.04
CA GLU A 13 -19.50 -31.58 -1.95
C GLU A 13 -20.13 -32.92 -2.31
N ILE A 14 -20.16 -33.82 -1.33
CA ILE A 14 -20.88 -35.09 -1.42
C ILE A 14 -21.92 -35.19 -0.30
N LYS A 15 -23.00 -35.93 -0.54
CA LYS A 15 -24.05 -36.13 0.45
C LYS A 15 -23.73 -37.35 1.31
N ILE A 16 -23.36 -37.14 2.57
CA ILE A 16 -23.12 -38.21 3.56
C ILE A 16 -24.16 -38.07 4.67
N ASN A 17 -24.90 -39.15 4.96
CA ASN A 17 -25.95 -39.16 5.98
C ASN A 17 -26.97 -38.01 5.83
N GLY A 18 -27.32 -37.69 4.58
CA GLY A 18 -28.28 -36.63 4.27
C GLY A 18 -27.73 -35.21 4.31
N LYS A 19 -26.49 -34.99 4.76
CA LYS A 19 -25.83 -33.68 4.82
C LYS A 19 -24.79 -33.54 3.71
N ASN A 20 -24.68 -32.35 3.14
CA ASN A 20 -23.60 -32.02 2.23
C ASN A 20 -22.30 -31.85 3.03
N VAL A 21 -21.25 -32.53 2.62
CA VAL A 21 -19.93 -32.50 3.23
C VAL A 21 -18.91 -32.20 2.15
N ARG A 22 -18.04 -31.22 2.40
CA ARG A 22 -16.94 -30.88 1.50
C ARG A 22 -15.82 -31.90 1.60
N VAL A 23 -15.40 -32.44 0.47
CA VAL A 23 -14.41 -33.52 0.42
C VAL A 23 -13.41 -33.30 -0.71
N ARG A 24 -12.19 -33.83 -0.56
CA ARG A 24 -11.28 -34.08 -1.68
C ARG A 24 -11.17 -35.58 -1.91
N GLN A 25 -11.57 -36.03 -3.09
CA GLN A 25 -11.54 -37.45 -3.43
C GLN A 25 -10.25 -37.84 -4.14
N TYR A 26 -9.67 -38.96 -3.72
CA TYR A 26 -8.51 -39.59 -4.33
C TYR A 26 -8.81 -41.08 -4.55
N PRO A 27 -8.06 -41.76 -5.45
CA PRO A 27 -8.21 -43.21 -5.64
C PRO A 27 -7.99 -44.04 -4.37
N TRP A 28 -7.20 -43.53 -3.42
CA TRP A 28 -6.88 -44.19 -2.15
C TRP A 28 -7.73 -43.74 -0.96
N GLY A 29 -8.69 -42.83 -1.15
CA GLY A 29 -9.57 -42.37 -0.07
C GLY A 29 -10.08 -40.95 -0.26
N ALA A 30 -10.87 -40.46 0.70
CA ALA A 30 -11.42 -39.12 0.68
C ALA A 30 -11.05 -38.34 1.94
N VAL A 31 -10.62 -37.09 1.75
CA VAL A 31 -10.33 -36.17 2.86
C VAL A 31 -11.52 -35.27 3.09
N HIS A 32 -12.22 -35.48 4.20
CA HIS A 32 -13.32 -34.62 4.65
C HIS A 32 -12.78 -33.31 5.24
N VAL A 33 -13.17 -32.17 4.66
CA VAL A 33 -12.68 -30.84 5.05
C VAL A 33 -13.21 -30.42 6.42
N ASP A 34 -14.49 -30.69 6.71
CA ASP A 34 -15.13 -30.34 7.98
C ASP A 34 -14.84 -31.33 9.11
N ASN A 35 -13.94 -32.31 8.91
CA ASN A 35 -13.55 -33.29 9.93
C ASN A 35 -12.25 -32.85 10.63
N GLU A 36 -12.32 -32.57 11.93
CA GLU A 36 -11.18 -32.11 12.75
C GLU A 36 -10.03 -33.11 12.88
N THR A 37 -10.29 -34.39 12.62
CA THR A 37 -9.26 -35.45 12.61
C THR A 37 -8.44 -35.43 11.32
N HIS A 38 -8.96 -34.85 10.24
CA HIS A 38 -8.29 -34.77 8.94
C HIS A 38 -7.54 -33.46 8.75
N CYS A 39 -8.10 -32.34 9.19
CA CYS A 39 -7.47 -31.03 9.04
C CYS A 39 -7.99 -30.00 10.07
N ASP A 40 -7.36 -28.84 10.09
CA ASP A 40 -7.63 -27.75 11.04
C ASP A 40 -8.65 -26.74 10.51
N PHE A 41 -9.35 -27.03 9.41
CA PHE A 41 -10.24 -26.08 8.75
C PHE A 41 -11.36 -25.57 9.67
N VAL A 42 -11.96 -26.45 10.48
CA VAL A 42 -12.99 -26.07 11.46
C VAL A 42 -12.44 -25.03 12.43
N TRP A 43 -11.24 -25.27 12.97
CA TRP A 43 -10.58 -24.34 13.88
C TRP A 43 -10.25 -23.01 13.21
N LEU A 44 -9.71 -23.03 11.98
CA LEU A 44 -9.45 -21.80 11.21
C LEU A 44 -10.74 -20.98 11.04
N ARG A 45 -11.84 -21.63 10.65
CA ARG A 45 -13.13 -20.97 10.43
C ARG A 45 -13.66 -20.33 11.71
N GLU A 46 -13.68 -21.07 12.82
CA GLU A 46 -14.17 -20.54 14.10
C GLU A 46 -13.29 -19.38 14.60
N THR A 47 -11.96 -19.52 14.52
CA THR A 47 -11.03 -18.46 14.92
C THR A 47 -11.22 -17.19 14.10
N LEU A 48 -11.29 -17.29 12.75
CA LEU A 48 -11.41 -16.11 11.89
C LEU A 48 -12.79 -15.46 11.93
N LEU A 49 -13.86 -16.26 11.83
CA LEU A 49 -15.20 -15.73 11.58
C LEU A 49 -16.02 -15.56 12.85
N ARG A 50 -15.74 -16.32 13.91
CA ARG A 50 -16.60 -16.33 15.10
C ARG A 50 -15.99 -15.61 16.29
N VAL A 51 -14.68 -15.78 16.51
CA VAL A 51 -14.01 -15.24 17.71
C VAL A 51 -13.28 -13.95 17.41
N ASN A 52 -12.44 -13.92 16.37
CA ASN A 52 -11.46 -12.84 16.23
C ASN A 52 -11.84 -11.79 15.17
N MET A 53 -13.02 -11.85 14.55
CA MET A 53 -13.35 -10.95 13.43
C MET A 53 -13.28 -9.47 13.84
N GLU A 54 -13.83 -9.13 15.00
CA GLU A 54 -13.84 -7.75 15.49
C GLU A 54 -12.43 -7.30 15.87
N ASP A 55 -11.68 -8.11 16.61
CA ASP A 55 -10.28 -7.84 16.98
C ASP A 55 -9.38 -7.65 15.74
N LEU A 56 -9.56 -8.48 14.71
CA LEU A 56 -8.82 -8.36 13.45
C LEU A 56 -9.15 -7.04 12.75
N ARG A 57 -10.43 -6.63 12.73
CA ARG A 57 -10.87 -5.36 12.16
C ARG A 57 -10.33 -4.18 12.97
N GLU A 58 -10.41 -4.25 14.29
CA GLU A 58 -9.92 -3.21 15.19
C GLU A 58 -8.41 -3.03 15.02
N ARG A 59 -7.62 -4.12 15.06
CA ARG A 59 -6.17 -4.06 14.88
C ARG A 59 -5.79 -3.55 13.49
N THR A 60 -6.57 -3.90 12.46
CA THR A 60 -6.39 -3.34 11.12
C THR A 60 -6.60 -1.83 11.10
N HIS A 61 -7.61 -1.34 11.81
CA HIS A 61 -7.89 0.09 11.89
C HIS A 61 -6.86 0.84 12.76
N THR A 62 -6.65 0.40 13.99
CA THR A 62 -5.88 1.13 15.00
C THR A 62 -4.37 1.00 14.81
N VAL A 63 -3.90 -0.07 14.18
CA VAL A 63 -2.46 -0.30 13.96
C VAL A 63 -2.12 -0.13 12.49
N HIS A 64 -2.67 -0.97 11.61
CA HIS A 64 -2.22 -0.99 10.21
C HIS A 64 -2.60 0.29 9.45
N TYR A 65 -3.87 0.70 9.56
CA TYR A 65 -4.35 1.92 8.92
C TYR A 65 -3.73 3.17 9.54
N GLU A 66 -3.70 3.31 10.87
CA GLU A 66 -3.09 4.49 11.49
C GLU A 66 -1.58 4.61 11.23
N THR A 67 -0.85 3.49 11.15
CA THR A 67 0.57 3.50 10.74
C THR A 67 0.72 4.05 9.33
N TYR A 68 -0.07 3.54 8.38
CA TYR A 68 -0.08 4.04 7.02
C TYR A 68 -0.51 5.51 6.95
N ARG A 69 -1.56 5.88 7.68
CA ARG A 69 -2.12 7.24 7.73
C ARG A 69 -1.07 8.24 8.19
N ARG A 70 -0.36 7.96 9.29
CA ARG A 70 0.72 8.83 9.79
C ARG A 70 1.81 9.01 8.74
N GLN A 71 2.30 7.91 8.17
CA GLN A 71 3.33 7.97 7.14
C GLN A 71 2.88 8.80 5.93
N ARG A 72 1.64 8.59 5.49
CA ARG A 72 1.09 9.30 4.34
C ARG A 72 0.86 10.78 4.61
N LEU A 73 0.46 11.14 5.82
CA LEU A 73 0.32 12.54 6.25
C LEU A 73 1.68 13.25 6.25
N ILE A 74 2.75 12.60 6.72
CA ILE A 74 4.11 13.16 6.68
C ILE A 74 4.56 13.40 5.22
N GLU A 75 4.32 12.46 4.33
CA GLU A 75 4.59 12.63 2.89
C GLU A 75 3.75 13.76 2.27
N MET A 76 2.53 13.95 2.79
CA MET A 76 1.67 15.08 2.46
C MET A 76 2.09 16.40 3.12
N GLY A 77 3.16 16.40 3.93
CA GLY A 77 3.76 17.59 4.53
C GLY A 77 3.11 18.00 5.85
N PHE A 78 2.22 17.18 6.40
CA PHE A 78 1.68 17.37 7.75
C PHE A 78 2.74 16.94 8.76
N ARG A 79 3.03 17.82 9.73
CA ARG A 79 3.92 17.55 10.87
C ARG A 79 3.11 17.69 12.15
N ASP A 80 3.33 16.79 13.10
CA ASP A 80 2.57 16.76 14.36
C ASP A 80 2.75 18.05 15.20
N ASP A 81 3.84 18.80 14.99
CA ASP A 81 4.13 20.06 15.67
C ASP A 81 3.41 21.29 15.08
N GLU A 82 2.88 21.18 13.85
CA GLU A 82 2.17 22.27 13.19
C GLU A 82 0.66 22.09 13.41
N LYS A 83 0.06 22.93 14.28
CA LYS A 83 -1.41 23.07 14.43
C LYS A 83 -2.05 23.74 13.20
N MET A 84 -1.57 23.45 12.00
CA MET A 84 -2.12 24.03 10.79
C MET A 84 -3.30 23.20 10.31
N SER A 85 -4.36 23.89 9.89
CA SER A 85 -5.51 23.29 9.25
C SER A 85 -5.09 22.54 7.98
N LEU A 86 -5.85 21.51 7.61
CA LEU A 86 -5.69 20.78 6.36
C LEU A 86 -5.56 21.74 5.17
N GLN A 87 -6.39 22.77 5.14
CA GLN A 87 -6.42 23.79 4.10
C GLN A 87 -5.14 24.64 4.07
N GLU A 88 -4.67 25.10 5.23
CA GLU A 88 -3.45 25.90 5.34
C GLU A 88 -2.21 25.12 4.87
N THR A 89 -2.13 23.81 5.17
CA THR A 89 -1.04 22.95 4.69
C THR A 89 -1.07 22.79 3.17
N TYR A 90 -2.25 22.63 2.57
CA TYR A 90 -2.40 22.58 1.11
C TYR A 90 -2.02 23.89 0.44
N GLU A 91 -2.42 25.04 1.02
CA GLU A 91 -2.08 26.37 0.51
C GLU A 91 -0.57 26.63 0.62
N LYS A 92 0.04 26.38 1.78
CA LYS A 92 1.49 26.52 1.99
C LYS A 92 2.29 25.64 1.02
N ARG A 93 1.85 24.40 0.79
CA ARG A 93 2.47 23.50 -0.19
C ARG A 93 2.34 24.01 -1.62
N ARG A 94 1.18 24.53 -2.01
CA ARG A 94 0.96 25.13 -3.33
C ARG A 94 1.87 26.34 -3.54
N GLU A 95 2.05 27.16 -2.50
CA GLU A 95 2.97 28.30 -2.55
C GLU A 95 4.44 27.88 -2.65
N LEU A 96 4.85 26.87 -1.87
CA LEU A 96 6.19 26.28 -1.96
C LEU A 96 6.46 25.76 -3.37
N GLN A 97 5.54 24.98 -3.94
CA GLN A 97 5.67 24.45 -5.29
C GLN A 97 5.73 25.56 -6.36
N ARG A 98 4.94 26.63 -6.19
CA ARG A 98 4.99 27.82 -7.06
C ARG A 98 6.35 28.51 -6.98
N LYS A 99 6.91 28.68 -5.77
CA LYS A 99 8.23 29.28 -5.57
C LYS A 99 9.35 28.42 -6.16
N GLU A 100 9.30 27.10 -5.97
CA GLU A 100 10.26 26.18 -6.58
C GLU A 100 10.23 26.24 -8.12
N LEU A 101 9.04 26.32 -8.72
CA LEU A 101 8.89 26.47 -10.16
C LEU A 101 9.47 27.80 -10.66
N GLN A 102 9.22 28.90 -9.95
CA GLN A 102 9.79 30.21 -10.29
C GLN A 102 11.33 30.21 -10.20
N GLN A 103 11.89 29.62 -9.15
CA GLN A 103 13.35 29.49 -9.00
C GLN A 103 13.95 28.66 -10.14
N LYS A 104 13.34 27.51 -10.49
CA LYS A 104 13.79 26.70 -11.62
C LYS A 104 13.68 27.43 -12.95
N GLU A 105 12.62 28.22 -13.15
CA GLU A 105 12.46 29.03 -14.35
C GLU A 105 13.56 30.09 -14.45
N GLU A 106 13.89 30.74 -13.35
CA GLU A 106 14.94 31.76 -13.30
C GLU A 106 16.34 31.16 -13.50
N GLU A 107 16.63 30.00 -12.89
CA GLU A 107 17.84 29.22 -13.19
C GLU A 107 17.92 28.86 -14.68
N MET A 108 16.82 28.39 -15.29
CA MET A 108 16.80 28.08 -16.73
C MET A 108 17.03 29.32 -17.60
N ARG A 109 16.46 30.47 -17.22
CA ARG A 109 16.70 31.74 -17.91
C ARG A 109 18.17 32.16 -17.81
N GLN A 110 18.77 32.07 -16.62
CA GLN A 110 20.18 32.42 -16.42
C GLN A 110 21.11 31.49 -17.21
N LEU A 111 20.86 30.18 -17.16
CA LEU A 111 21.60 29.19 -17.96
C LEU A 111 21.47 29.46 -19.46
N PHE A 112 20.28 29.84 -19.94
CA PHE A 112 20.07 30.20 -21.34
C PHE A 112 20.90 31.43 -21.73
N VAL A 113 20.86 32.51 -20.93
CA VAL A 113 21.64 33.74 -21.19
C VAL A 113 23.14 33.44 -21.21
N GLN A 114 23.63 32.63 -20.28
CA GLN A 114 25.03 32.23 -20.25
C GLN A 114 25.41 31.46 -21.52
N ARG A 115 24.62 30.46 -21.91
CA ARG A 115 24.88 29.70 -23.15
C ARG A 115 24.85 30.56 -24.39
N VAL A 116 23.96 31.55 -24.47
CA VAL A 116 23.93 32.49 -25.61
C VAL A 116 25.21 33.31 -25.66
N LYS A 117 25.66 33.87 -24.53
CA LYS A 117 26.92 34.62 -24.45
C LYS A 117 28.13 33.78 -24.85
N ASP A 118 28.21 32.55 -24.34
CA ASP A 118 29.31 31.64 -24.68
C ASP A 118 29.31 31.34 -26.19
N LYS A 119 28.12 31.13 -26.79
CA LYS A 119 27.97 30.89 -28.23
C LYS A 119 28.36 32.11 -29.08
N GLU A 120 27.96 33.31 -28.64
CA GLU A 120 28.32 34.58 -29.30
C GLU A 120 29.82 34.85 -29.25
N GLN A 121 30.49 34.51 -28.13
CA GLN A 121 31.94 34.61 -28.02
C GLN A 121 32.65 33.68 -29.00
N VAL A 122 32.23 32.42 -29.07
CA VAL A 122 32.77 31.44 -30.04
C VAL A 122 32.59 31.92 -31.49
N LEU A 123 31.42 32.46 -31.83
CA LEU A 123 31.17 33.03 -33.16
C LEU A 123 32.10 34.21 -33.46
N LYS A 124 32.30 35.12 -32.51
CA LYS A 124 33.22 36.26 -32.67
C LYS A 124 34.68 35.84 -32.83
N GLU A 125 35.10 34.77 -32.16
CA GLU A 125 36.44 34.22 -32.31
C GLU A 125 36.61 33.59 -33.70
N ALA A 126 35.62 32.82 -34.16
CA ALA A 126 35.63 32.21 -35.49
C ALA A 126 35.58 33.24 -36.64
N GLU A 127 34.95 34.40 -36.45
CA GLU A 127 34.93 35.49 -37.45
C GLU A 127 36.26 36.28 -37.52
N ARG A 128 37.17 36.08 -36.57
CA ARG A 128 38.49 36.76 -36.54
C ARG A 128 39.62 35.92 -37.14
N GLU A 129 39.43 34.63 -37.31
CA GLU A 129 40.32 33.74 -38.09
C GLU A 129 39.97 33.78 -39.59
#